data_AF-A0A1C6WUP4-F1
#
_entry.id   AF-A0A1C6WUP4-F1
#
_cell.length_a   1.000
_cell.length_b   1.000
_cell.length_c   1.000
_cell.angle_alpha   90.00
_cell.angle_beta   90.00
_cell.angle_gamma   90.00
#
_symmetry.space_group_name_H-M   'P 1'
#
loop_
_entity.id
_entity.type
_entity.pdbx_description
1 polymer ?
#
loop_
_entity_poly.entity_id
_entity_poly.type
_entity_poly.pdbx_seq_one_letter_code
_entity_poly.pdbx_strand_id
1 'polypeptide(L)'
;MKTQINFPIDKIKLIEKNFNLIDGNGDKKINTEEFKILIRLFGQTKTDKEIYDIINHHFEDEAEKAEDNKHIENNSGKIVKANGGETSKNNIVKKNGGKTPPNHDRIKNLINKLNNFNDDYNIRNNGIKTNEKNLKTANVIEKGETKPKKDINFETFMKIFINTYTEPISLSELIKSFETLDSKKTGYVDESTLKHIMISSDEQINNDDINLFMNSLNFKDTKKIDYILLSKKLKNIIS
;
A
#
# COMPACT_ATOMS: atom_id res chain seq x y z
N MET A 1 -29.15 -7.52 -10.71
CA MET A 1 -29.03 -7.56 -9.24
C MET A 1 -27.55 -7.54 -8.88
N LYS A 2 -27.10 -6.68 -7.96
CA LYS A 2 -25.80 -6.89 -7.31
C LYS A 2 -25.99 -7.99 -6.26
N THR A 3 -25.23 -9.08 -6.35
CA THR A 3 -25.26 -10.14 -5.34
C THR A 3 -24.72 -9.56 -4.04
N GLN A 4 -25.50 -9.62 -2.95
CA GLN A 4 -25.03 -9.16 -1.65
C GLN A 4 -24.07 -10.21 -1.09
N ILE A 5 -22.77 -9.92 -1.21
CA ILE A 5 -21.71 -10.83 -0.74
C ILE A 5 -21.78 -10.90 0.78
N ASN A 6 -22.10 -12.08 1.29
CA ASN A 6 -22.15 -12.36 2.72
C ASN A 6 -20.94 -13.22 3.11
N PHE A 7 -20.01 -12.65 3.88
CA PHE A 7 -18.83 -13.38 4.34
C PHE A 7 -19.14 -14.23 5.58
N PRO A 8 -18.57 -15.46 5.69
CA PRO A 8 -18.65 -16.23 6.92
C PRO A 8 -18.14 -15.44 8.13
N ILE A 9 -18.75 -15.67 9.30
CA ILE A 9 -18.44 -14.95 10.55
C ILE A 9 -16.93 -14.97 10.86
N ASP A 10 -16.25 -16.10 10.64
CA ASP A 10 -14.82 -16.19 10.93
C ASP A 10 -13.95 -15.45 9.90
N LYS A 11 -14.43 -15.27 8.67
CA LYS A 11 -13.80 -14.36 7.68
C LYS A 11 -13.99 -12.90 8.11
N ILE A 12 -15.15 -12.52 8.66
CA ILE A 12 -15.38 -11.16 9.20
C ILE A 12 -14.44 -10.89 10.39
N LYS A 13 -14.31 -11.83 11.34
CA LYS A 13 -13.36 -11.73 12.47
C LYS A 13 -11.90 -11.64 11.99
N LEU A 14 -11.53 -12.39 10.96
CA LEU A 14 -10.21 -12.30 10.34
C LEU A 14 -9.98 -10.92 9.72
N ILE A 15 -11.01 -10.37 9.05
CA ILE A 15 -10.94 -9.04 8.44
C ILE A 15 -10.78 -7.96 9.51
N GLU A 16 -11.57 -8.00 10.59
CA GLU A 16 -11.47 -7.11 11.76
C GLU A 16 -10.10 -7.20 12.45
N LYS A 17 -9.56 -8.41 12.62
CA LYS A 17 -8.23 -8.61 13.19
C LYS A 17 -7.13 -7.96 12.35
N ASN A 18 -7.20 -8.08 11.02
CA ASN A 18 -6.19 -7.47 10.14
C ASN A 18 -6.34 -5.95 10.03
N PHE A 19 -7.58 -5.43 10.06
CA PHE A 19 -7.83 -3.99 10.18
C PHE A 19 -7.12 -3.42 11.43
N ASN A 20 -7.34 -4.03 12.61
CA ASN A 20 -6.71 -3.63 13.86
C ASN A 20 -5.18 -3.91 13.95
N LEU A 21 -4.61 -4.63 12.98
CA LEU A 21 -3.15 -4.84 12.86
C LEU A 21 -2.49 -3.82 11.93
N ILE A 22 -3.27 -3.22 11.03
CA ILE A 22 -2.83 -2.22 10.05
C ILE A 22 -3.05 -0.81 10.57
N ASP A 23 -4.09 -0.57 11.39
CA ASP A 23 -4.25 0.63 12.24
C ASP A 23 -2.98 0.83 13.10
N GLY A 24 -2.08 1.71 12.64
CA GLY A 24 -0.78 1.93 13.28
C GLY A 24 -0.85 2.84 14.52
N ASN A 25 -1.91 3.61 14.69
CA ASN A 25 -2.05 4.61 15.76
C ASN A 25 -2.98 4.15 16.91
N GLY A 26 -3.83 3.14 16.67
CA GLY A 26 -4.77 2.55 17.61
C GLY A 26 -6.10 3.30 17.77
N ASP A 27 -6.44 4.21 16.86
CA ASP A 27 -7.67 5.03 16.91
C ASP A 27 -8.92 4.33 16.36
N LYS A 28 -8.76 3.10 15.84
CA LYS A 28 -9.78 2.25 15.20
C LYS A 28 -10.26 2.75 13.84
N LYS A 29 -9.42 3.51 13.15
CA LYS A 29 -9.58 3.89 11.75
C LYS A 29 -8.36 3.47 10.94
N ILE A 30 -8.47 3.64 9.63
CA ILE A 30 -7.36 3.51 8.70
C ILE A 30 -7.37 4.66 7.69
N ASN A 31 -6.17 5.14 7.36
CA ASN A 31 -5.95 6.11 6.30
C ASN A 31 -5.98 5.46 4.89
N THR A 32 -5.76 6.25 3.85
CA THR A 32 -5.81 5.79 2.44
C THR A 32 -4.73 4.75 2.08
N GLU A 33 -3.53 4.85 2.66
CA GLU A 33 -2.44 3.90 2.43
C GLU A 33 -2.66 2.61 3.22
N GLU A 34 -3.12 2.71 4.47
CA GLU A 34 -3.53 1.56 5.27
C GLU A 34 -4.70 0.81 4.62
N PHE A 35 -5.68 1.52 4.04
CA PHE A 35 -6.73 0.94 3.19
C PHE A 35 -6.16 0.20 1.98
N LYS A 36 -5.22 0.81 1.25
CA LYS A 36 -4.53 0.23 0.09
C LYS A 36 -3.77 -1.05 0.44
N ILE A 37 -3.12 -1.09 1.61
CA ILE A 37 -2.45 -2.29 2.14
C ILE A 37 -3.48 -3.36 2.52
N LEU A 38 -4.56 -2.99 3.21
CA LEU A 38 -5.57 -3.92 3.73
C LEU A 38 -6.33 -4.65 2.61
N ILE A 39 -6.72 -3.96 1.53
CA ILE A 39 -7.39 -4.61 0.39
C ILE A 39 -6.45 -5.58 -0.35
N ARG A 40 -5.16 -5.23 -0.49
CA ARG A 40 -4.14 -6.11 -1.09
C ARG A 40 -3.88 -7.35 -0.23
N LEU A 41 -3.87 -7.19 1.10
CA LEU A 41 -3.73 -8.30 2.05
C LEU A 41 -4.88 -9.33 1.93
N PHE A 42 -6.07 -8.92 1.48
CA PHE A 42 -7.18 -9.82 1.16
C PHE A 42 -7.23 -10.28 -0.31
N GLY A 43 -6.11 -10.18 -1.03
CA GLY A 43 -5.98 -10.68 -2.41
C GLY A 43 -6.78 -9.91 -3.45
N GLN A 44 -7.17 -8.65 -3.17
CA GLN A 44 -7.83 -7.81 -4.18
C GLN A 44 -6.78 -7.23 -5.13
N THR A 45 -6.78 -7.72 -6.37
CA THR A 45 -5.89 -7.28 -7.46
C THR A 45 -6.48 -6.07 -8.18
N LYS A 46 -6.65 -4.96 -7.45
CA LYS A 46 -7.14 -3.68 -8.00
C LYS A 46 -5.97 -2.77 -8.34
N THR A 47 -6.08 -2.10 -9.49
CA THR A 47 -5.11 -1.12 -9.94
C THR A 47 -5.04 0.09 -9.02
N ASP A 48 -3.88 0.76 -8.98
CA ASP A 48 -3.72 2.01 -8.21
C ASP A 48 -4.77 3.07 -8.60
N LYS A 49 -5.20 3.09 -9.87
CA LYS A 49 -6.29 3.93 -10.37
C LYS A 49 -7.65 3.53 -9.80
N GLU A 50 -8.02 2.24 -9.86
CA GLU A 50 -9.29 1.77 -9.27
C GLU A 50 -9.33 2.02 -7.76
N ILE A 51 -8.20 1.87 -7.06
CA ILE A 51 -8.10 2.14 -5.62
C ILE A 51 -8.30 3.64 -5.35
N TYR A 52 -7.69 4.51 -6.15
CA TYR A 52 -7.90 5.96 -6.09
C TYR A 52 -9.36 6.36 -6.37
N ASP A 53 -10.00 5.76 -7.38
CA ASP A 53 -11.41 6.00 -7.71
C ASP A 53 -12.34 5.53 -6.57
N ILE A 54 -12.04 4.37 -5.95
CA ILE A 54 -12.74 3.86 -4.76
C ILE A 54 -12.60 4.83 -3.57
N ILE A 55 -11.37 5.31 -3.30
CA ILE A 55 -11.11 6.27 -2.23
C ILE A 55 -11.89 7.56 -2.47
N ASN A 56 -11.83 8.12 -3.68
CA ASN A 56 -12.51 9.36 -4.02
C ASN A 56 -14.03 9.26 -3.94
N HIS A 57 -14.60 8.11 -4.30
CA HIS A 57 -16.05 7.89 -4.25
C HIS A 57 -16.58 7.59 -2.84
N HIS A 58 -15.76 7.03 -1.95
CA HIS A 58 -16.23 6.52 -0.66
C HIS A 58 -15.65 7.20 0.59
N PHE A 59 -14.51 7.89 0.50
CA PHE A 59 -13.92 8.63 1.62
C PHE A 59 -14.42 10.08 1.61
N GLU A 60 -14.85 10.57 2.76
CA GLU A 60 -15.14 11.97 2.97
C GLU A 60 -13.88 12.83 2.86
N ASP A 61 -14.01 14.04 2.31
CA ASP A 61 -12.96 15.05 2.41
C ASP A 61 -12.80 15.51 3.86
N GLU A 62 -11.56 15.76 4.29
CA GLU A 62 -11.29 16.54 5.49
C GLU A 62 -11.84 17.96 5.31
N ALA A 63 -12.38 18.52 6.40
CA ALA A 63 -12.79 19.91 6.39
C ALA A 63 -11.54 20.79 6.35
N GLU A 64 -11.53 21.78 5.46
CA GLU A 64 -10.55 22.86 5.51
C GLU A 64 -10.58 23.49 6.91
N LYS A 65 -9.45 23.46 7.60
CA LYS A 65 -9.27 24.28 8.79
C LYS A 65 -9.26 25.71 8.30
N ALA A 66 -10.32 26.46 8.61
CA ALA A 66 -10.32 27.90 8.40
C ALA A 66 -9.08 28.48 9.09
N GLU A 67 -8.19 29.08 8.31
CA GLU A 67 -7.09 29.84 8.86
C GLU A 67 -7.69 31.06 9.56
N ASP A 68 -7.79 30.97 10.89
CA ASP A 68 -8.08 32.12 11.76
C ASP A 68 -6.97 33.16 11.55
N ASN A 69 -7.17 34.01 10.54
CA ASN A 69 -6.36 35.19 10.25
C ASN A 69 -6.52 36.16 11.41
N LYS A 70 -5.79 35.89 12.49
CA LYS A 70 -5.79 36.68 13.71
C LYS A 70 -5.19 38.04 13.42
N HIS A 71 -6.07 38.97 13.06
CA HIS A 71 -5.79 40.36 12.79
C HIS A 71 -4.89 40.93 13.90
N ILE A 72 -3.67 41.34 13.55
CA ILE A 72 -2.73 41.92 14.50
C ILE A 72 -3.14 43.38 14.73
N GLU A 73 -4.03 43.60 15.70
CA GLU A 73 -4.26 44.93 16.28
C GLU A 73 -3.08 45.33 17.18
N ASN A 74 -2.02 45.85 16.58
CA ASN A 74 -0.91 46.47 17.32
C ASN A 74 -1.30 47.90 17.73
N ASN A 75 -2.05 48.04 18.82
CA ASN A 75 -2.31 49.34 19.42
C ASN A 75 -1.37 49.61 20.62
N SER A 76 -0.57 50.67 20.45
CA SER A 76 0.23 51.43 21.42
C SER A 76 0.33 50.98 22.91
N GLY A 77 1.58 50.83 23.39
CA GLY A 77 1.96 51.45 24.67
C GLY A 77 2.79 50.65 25.71
N LYS A 78 3.90 51.28 26.12
CA LYS A 78 4.59 51.18 27.43
C LYS A 78 5.33 49.88 27.84
N ILE A 79 6.64 49.98 27.67
CA ILE A 79 7.71 49.33 28.44
C ILE A 79 7.52 49.51 29.96
N VAL A 80 7.54 48.42 30.74
CA VAL A 80 8.05 48.38 32.14
C VAL A 80 8.82 47.08 32.35
N LYS A 81 9.81 47.11 33.25
CA LYS A 81 10.89 46.12 33.39
C LYS A 81 10.67 45.10 34.51
N ALA A 82 11.15 43.88 34.27
CA ALA A 82 12.03 43.06 35.13
C ALA A 82 11.59 42.54 36.53
N ASN A 83 11.90 41.23 36.68
CA ASN A 83 12.46 40.53 37.85
C ASN A 83 11.59 40.23 39.10
N GLY A 84 11.61 38.94 39.50
CA GLY A 84 11.54 38.52 40.90
C GLY A 84 10.88 37.15 41.13
N GLY A 85 11.54 36.28 41.91
CA GLY A 85 10.86 35.18 42.64
C GLY A 85 11.33 33.76 42.32
N GLU A 86 12.25 33.23 43.13
CA GLU A 86 12.62 31.82 43.19
C GLU A 86 11.65 30.98 44.08
N THR A 87 11.94 29.67 44.18
CA THR A 87 11.56 28.71 45.24
C THR A 87 10.19 28.02 45.17
N SER A 88 9.99 26.77 45.63
CA SER A 88 10.84 25.56 45.76
C SER A 88 9.97 24.38 46.27
N LYS A 89 10.43 23.11 46.13
CA LYS A 89 10.03 21.90 46.93
C LYS A 89 8.59 21.34 46.70
N ASN A 90 8.29 20.04 46.85
CA ASN A 90 9.12 18.83 47.06
C ASN A 90 8.42 17.51 46.63
N ASN A 91 9.18 16.40 46.72
CA ASN A 91 8.80 14.96 46.80
C ASN A 91 8.73 14.10 45.51
N ILE A 92 9.04 12.78 45.43
CA ILE A 92 9.34 11.63 46.37
C ILE A 92 8.07 10.79 46.74
N VAL A 93 7.88 9.47 46.46
CA VAL A 93 8.75 8.41 45.87
C VAL A 93 8.00 7.06 45.56
N LYS A 94 8.52 6.23 44.64
CA LYS A 94 8.30 4.74 44.43
C LYS A 94 6.87 4.27 44.05
N LYS A 95 6.61 3.09 43.46
CA LYS A 95 7.36 1.81 43.43
C LYS A 95 7.07 0.91 42.20
N ASN A 96 8.11 0.21 41.77
CA ASN A 96 8.31 -0.87 40.77
C ASN A 96 7.14 -1.78 40.31
N GLY A 97 7.20 -2.21 39.03
CA GLY A 97 6.60 -3.47 38.54
C GLY A 97 7.02 -3.86 37.10
N GLY A 98 7.69 -5.01 36.94
CA GLY A 98 7.80 -5.78 35.68
C GLY A 98 8.45 -5.13 34.43
N LYS A 99 9.73 -5.41 34.15
CA LYS A 99 10.33 -5.17 32.82
C LYS A 99 10.02 -6.34 31.87
N THR A 100 8.98 -6.22 31.05
CA THR A 100 8.93 -6.89 29.74
C THR A 100 9.69 -6.03 28.71
N PRO A 101 10.50 -6.62 27.81
CA PRO A 101 11.23 -5.83 26.81
C PRO A 101 10.24 -5.16 25.83
N PRO A 102 10.47 -3.90 25.41
CA PRO A 102 9.55 -3.21 24.52
C PRO A 102 9.39 -3.92 23.18
N ASN A 103 8.18 -3.84 22.59
CA ASN A 103 7.88 -4.35 21.25
C ASN A 103 8.81 -3.75 20.16
N HIS A 104 9.47 -2.64 20.49
CA HIS A 104 10.51 -2.01 19.69
C HIS A 104 11.64 -2.97 19.26
N ASP A 105 11.99 -3.99 20.04
CA ASP A 105 13.07 -4.94 19.68
C ASP A 105 12.63 -5.98 18.64
N ARG A 106 11.34 -6.39 18.64
CA ARG A 106 10.79 -7.26 17.59
C ARG A 106 10.68 -6.50 16.27
N ILE A 107 10.23 -5.25 16.33
CA ILE A 107 10.15 -4.36 15.17
C ILE A 107 11.56 -3.99 14.67
N LYS A 108 12.54 -3.73 15.56
CA LYS A 108 13.96 -3.53 15.17
C LYS A 108 14.56 -4.77 14.52
N ASN A 109 14.25 -5.98 14.99
CA ASN A 109 14.74 -7.21 14.36
C ASN A 109 14.09 -7.49 13.00
N LEU A 110 12.86 -7.00 12.78
CA LEU A 110 12.21 -7.03 11.47
C LEU A 110 12.80 -5.95 10.53
N ILE A 111 12.96 -4.73 11.01
CA ILE A 111 13.57 -3.60 10.29
C ILE A 111 15.03 -3.90 9.94
N ASN A 112 15.85 -4.48 10.84
CA ASN A 112 17.21 -4.90 10.51
C ASN A 112 17.23 -6.05 9.48
N LYS A 113 16.26 -6.97 9.51
CA LYS A 113 16.13 -8.00 8.46
C LYS A 113 15.73 -7.41 7.10
N LEU A 114 14.98 -6.32 7.08
CA LEU A 114 14.61 -5.58 5.86
C LEU A 114 15.75 -4.68 5.36
N ASN A 115 16.46 -4.01 6.27
CA ASN A 115 17.59 -3.13 5.93
C ASN A 115 18.80 -3.92 5.41
N ASN A 116 19.00 -5.16 5.86
CA ASN A 116 20.05 -6.05 5.33
C ASN A 116 19.83 -6.49 3.86
N PHE A 117 18.78 -6.02 3.17
CA PHE A 117 18.66 -6.13 1.71
C PHE A 117 19.25 -4.94 0.94
N ASN A 118 19.66 -3.84 1.60
CA ASN A 118 20.01 -2.57 0.93
C ASN A 118 21.52 -2.32 0.70
N ASP A 119 22.43 -3.09 1.30
CA ASP A 119 23.86 -2.77 1.24
C ASP A 119 24.52 -3.09 -0.12
N ASP A 120 23.99 -4.05 -0.89
CA ASP A 120 24.52 -4.42 -2.22
C ASP A 120 24.06 -3.49 -3.36
N TYR A 121 23.03 -2.65 -3.14
CA TYR A 121 22.48 -1.76 -4.17
C TYR A 121 23.29 -0.46 -4.35
N ASN A 122 23.91 0.03 -3.28
CA ASN A 122 24.63 1.32 -3.29
C ASN A 122 26.09 1.22 -3.80
N ILE A 123 26.70 0.03 -3.82
CA ILE A 123 28.11 -0.12 -4.21
C ILE A 123 28.29 -0.11 -5.75
N ARG A 124 27.26 -0.48 -6.53
CA ARG A 124 27.37 -0.66 -7.99
C ARG A 124 26.98 0.55 -8.85
N ASN A 125 26.38 1.60 -8.26
CA ASN A 125 25.82 2.73 -9.02
C ASN A 125 26.71 3.99 -9.09
N ASN A 126 27.95 3.92 -8.58
CA ASN A 126 28.85 5.08 -8.48
C ASN A 126 29.58 5.40 -9.82
N GLY A 127 28.84 5.44 -10.93
CA GLY A 127 29.41 5.47 -12.28
C GLY A 127 28.54 6.02 -13.42
N ILE A 128 27.35 6.57 -13.16
CA ILE A 128 26.48 7.13 -14.22
C ILE A 128 26.12 8.59 -13.91
N LYS A 129 26.84 9.52 -14.54
CA LYS A 129 26.39 10.91 -14.72
C LYS A 129 25.51 10.96 -15.98
N THR A 130 24.19 11.02 -15.82
CA THR A 130 23.27 11.30 -16.92
C THR A 130 22.60 12.65 -16.72
N ASN A 131 22.75 13.50 -17.74
CA ASN A 131 22.31 14.90 -17.70
C ASN A 131 20.79 15.02 -17.57
N GLU A 132 20.33 15.91 -16.70
CA GLU A 132 18.94 16.37 -16.65
C GLU A 132 18.58 17.11 -17.95
N LYS A 133 17.95 16.40 -18.90
CA LYS A 133 16.99 16.93 -19.88
C LYS A 133 16.32 15.79 -20.63
N ASN A 134 15.01 15.94 -20.85
CA ASN A 134 14.10 15.03 -21.56
C ASN A 134 13.60 13.81 -20.79
N LEU A 135 12.76 14.06 -19.78
CA LEU A 135 11.65 13.15 -19.47
C LEU A 135 10.33 13.93 -19.40
N LYS A 136 9.79 14.24 -20.58
CA LYS A 136 8.41 14.72 -20.77
C LYS A 136 7.71 13.81 -21.78
N THR A 137 7.01 12.79 -21.29
CA THR A 137 5.70 12.32 -21.81
C THR A 137 5.18 11.13 -20.99
N ALA A 138 3.84 10.99 -21.01
CA ALA A 138 3.02 9.89 -20.47
C ALA A 138 2.81 9.82 -18.95
N ASN A 139 1.53 9.99 -18.57
CA ASN A 139 0.90 9.58 -17.31
C ASN A 139 1.40 10.25 -16.01
N VAL A 140 1.47 11.58 -16.05
CA VAL A 140 1.06 12.37 -14.87
C VAL A 140 -0.43 12.12 -14.67
N ILE A 141 -0.82 11.39 -13.63
CA ILE A 141 -2.15 11.59 -13.04
C ILE A 141 -2.15 13.04 -12.58
N GLU A 142 -2.99 13.87 -13.19
CA GLU A 142 -3.16 15.25 -12.74
C GLU A 142 -3.59 15.19 -11.28
N LYS A 143 -2.66 15.56 -10.38
CA LYS A 143 -2.99 16.00 -9.02
C LYS A 143 -3.70 17.35 -9.15
N GLY A 144 -4.91 17.34 -9.71
CA GLY A 144 -5.93 18.30 -9.34
C GLY A 144 -6.06 18.26 -7.82
N GLU A 145 -6.39 19.39 -7.21
CA GLU A 145 -6.34 19.61 -5.77
C GLU A 145 -7.41 18.78 -5.03
N THR A 146 -7.19 17.47 -4.93
CA THR A 146 -7.99 16.56 -4.12
C THR A 146 -7.70 16.86 -2.67
N LYS A 147 -8.73 17.31 -1.96
CA LYS A 147 -8.66 17.57 -0.52
C LYS A 147 -8.19 16.30 0.21
N PRO A 148 -7.41 16.43 1.29
CA PRO A 148 -7.04 15.26 2.10
C PRO A 148 -8.31 14.52 2.52
N LYS A 149 -8.23 13.19 2.59
CA LYS A 149 -9.36 12.31 2.88
C LYS A 149 -9.36 11.92 4.36
N LYS A 150 -10.54 11.89 4.99
CA LYS A 150 -10.70 11.44 6.37
C LYS A 150 -10.44 9.94 6.50
N ASP A 151 -9.80 9.54 7.59
CA ASP A 151 -9.63 8.12 7.95
C ASP A 151 -11.00 7.44 8.20
N ILE A 152 -11.12 6.19 7.75
CA ILE A 152 -12.36 5.40 7.81
C ILE A 152 -12.33 4.36 8.92
N ASN A 153 -13.46 4.15 9.60
CA ASN A 153 -13.60 3.10 10.60
C ASN A 153 -13.88 1.72 9.96
N PHE A 154 -13.87 0.67 10.79
CA PHE A 154 -14.13 -0.70 10.34
C PHE A 154 -15.47 -0.90 9.62
N GLU A 155 -16.53 -0.23 10.05
CA GLU A 155 -17.87 -0.36 9.44
C GLU A 155 -17.89 0.22 8.03
N THR A 156 -17.30 1.41 7.84
CA THR A 156 -17.13 2.03 6.53
C THR A 156 -16.22 1.18 5.64
N PHE A 157 -15.12 0.66 6.17
CA PHE A 157 -14.26 -0.28 5.44
C PHE A 157 -15.05 -1.50 4.95
N MET A 158 -15.83 -2.16 5.82
CA MET A 158 -16.61 -3.34 5.43
C MET A 158 -17.66 -3.03 4.36
N LYS A 159 -18.30 -1.86 4.42
CA LYS A 159 -19.22 -1.39 3.37
C LYS A 159 -18.52 -1.22 2.02
N ILE A 160 -17.35 -0.57 2.00
CA ILE A 160 -16.56 -0.39 0.78
C ILE A 160 -16.09 -1.75 0.25
N PHE A 161 -15.51 -2.59 1.12
CA PHE A 161 -14.97 -3.89 0.77
C PHE A 161 -16.03 -4.81 0.19
N ILE A 162 -17.21 -4.95 0.81
CA ILE A 162 -18.31 -5.77 0.27
C ILE A 162 -18.80 -5.25 -1.09
N ASN A 163 -18.92 -3.92 -1.26
CA ASN A 163 -19.42 -3.33 -2.50
C ASN A 163 -18.41 -3.34 -3.67
N THR A 164 -17.13 -3.51 -3.37
CA THR A 164 -16.02 -3.49 -4.34
C THR A 164 -15.33 -4.84 -4.47
N TYR A 165 -15.68 -5.86 -3.68
CA TYR A 165 -15.03 -7.17 -3.69
C TYR A 165 -15.15 -7.86 -5.04
N THR A 166 -13.99 -8.23 -5.59
CA THR A 166 -13.87 -9.10 -6.76
C THR A 166 -13.51 -10.50 -6.27
N GLU A 167 -14.23 -11.52 -6.75
CA GLU A 167 -13.85 -12.91 -6.49
C GLU A 167 -12.51 -13.25 -7.18
N PRO A 168 -11.59 -13.99 -6.54
CA PRO A 168 -10.33 -14.35 -7.17
C PRO A 168 -10.53 -15.22 -8.42
N ILE A 169 -9.93 -14.83 -9.54
CA ILE A 169 -10.04 -15.52 -10.84
C ILE A 169 -9.88 -17.05 -10.71
N SER A 170 -10.76 -17.80 -11.36
CA SER A 170 -10.72 -19.26 -11.34
C SER A 170 -9.52 -19.79 -12.14
N LEU A 171 -8.98 -20.96 -11.78
CA LEU A 171 -7.85 -21.55 -12.50
C LEU A 171 -8.17 -21.79 -13.98
N SER A 172 -9.39 -22.24 -14.29
CA SER A 172 -9.86 -22.47 -15.66
C SER A 172 -10.00 -21.19 -16.47
N GLU A 173 -10.37 -20.08 -15.83
CA GLU A 173 -10.49 -18.78 -16.49
C GLU A 173 -9.12 -18.14 -16.72
N LEU A 174 -8.21 -18.24 -15.76
CA LEU A 174 -6.81 -17.83 -15.93
C LEU A 174 -6.13 -18.60 -17.09
N ILE A 175 -6.35 -19.92 -17.19
CA ILE A 175 -5.88 -20.73 -18.33
C ILE A 175 -6.48 -20.22 -19.64
N LYS A 176 -7.80 -19.97 -19.69
CA LYS A 176 -8.47 -19.43 -20.88
C LYS A 176 -7.92 -18.06 -21.29
N SER A 177 -7.56 -17.20 -20.34
CA SER A 177 -6.90 -15.92 -20.65
C SER A 177 -5.59 -16.14 -21.41
N PHE A 178 -4.72 -17.04 -20.94
CA PHE A 178 -3.49 -17.38 -21.67
C PHE A 178 -3.74 -18.05 -23.02
N GLU A 179 -4.77 -18.90 -23.12
CA GLU A 179 -5.19 -19.52 -24.39
C GLU A 179 -5.60 -18.51 -25.47
N THR A 180 -5.93 -17.26 -25.13
CA THR A 180 -6.23 -16.21 -26.13
C THR A 180 -4.98 -15.69 -26.84
N LEU A 181 -3.81 -15.82 -26.20
CA LEU A 181 -2.51 -15.38 -26.71
C LEU A 181 -1.91 -16.42 -27.65
N ASP A 182 -2.12 -17.70 -27.31
CA ASP A 182 -1.68 -18.85 -28.08
C ASP A 182 -2.65 -19.14 -29.25
N SER A 183 -2.61 -18.27 -30.27
CA SER A 183 -3.39 -18.38 -31.51
C SER A 183 -3.24 -19.73 -32.24
N LYS A 184 -2.14 -20.45 -31.98
CA LYS A 184 -1.83 -21.76 -32.58
C LYS A 184 -2.23 -22.95 -31.69
N LYS A 185 -2.75 -22.72 -30.49
CA LYS A 185 -3.14 -23.75 -29.50
C LYS A 185 -2.04 -24.77 -29.23
N THR A 186 -0.80 -24.29 -29.12
CA THR A 186 0.39 -25.07 -28.80
C THR A 186 0.47 -25.52 -27.34
N GLY A 187 -0.21 -24.84 -26.40
CA GLY A 187 -0.06 -25.04 -24.96
C GLY A 187 1.03 -24.17 -24.31
N TYR A 188 1.69 -23.29 -25.09
CA TYR A 188 2.84 -22.51 -24.64
C TYR A 188 2.73 -21.02 -25.01
N VAL A 189 3.35 -20.17 -24.18
CA VAL A 189 3.71 -18.78 -24.50
C VAL A 189 5.21 -18.58 -24.29
N ASP A 190 5.78 -17.48 -24.79
CA ASP A 190 7.16 -17.10 -24.49
C ASP A 190 7.24 -15.97 -23.45
N GLU A 191 8.43 -15.81 -22.88
CA GLU A 191 8.77 -14.75 -21.91
C GLU A 191 8.50 -13.35 -22.48
N SER A 192 8.73 -13.11 -23.77
CA SER A 192 8.51 -11.80 -24.39
C SER A 192 7.03 -11.44 -24.41
N THR A 193 6.15 -12.41 -24.67
CA THR A 193 4.69 -12.27 -24.65
C THR A 193 4.22 -11.98 -23.22
N LEU A 194 4.72 -12.71 -22.23
CA LEU A 194 4.35 -12.49 -20.83
C LEU A 194 4.84 -11.12 -20.32
N LYS A 195 6.07 -10.72 -20.65
CA LYS A 195 6.60 -9.39 -20.34
C LYS A 195 5.81 -8.28 -21.02
N HIS A 196 5.46 -8.44 -22.29
CA HIS A 196 4.62 -7.47 -23.01
C HIS A 196 3.28 -7.28 -22.30
N ILE A 197 2.62 -8.35 -21.85
CA ILE A 197 1.35 -8.26 -21.13
C ILE A 197 1.50 -7.46 -19.84
N MET A 198 2.53 -7.76 -19.03
CA MET A 198 2.80 -7.03 -17.79
C MET A 198 3.06 -5.54 -18.04
N ILE A 199 3.85 -5.20 -19.07
CA ILE A 199 4.15 -3.81 -19.46
C ILE A 199 2.92 -3.10 -20.05
N SER A 200 2.05 -3.82 -20.76
CA SER A 200 0.84 -3.27 -21.39
C SER A 200 -0.35 -3.12 -20.43
N SER A 201 -0.18 -3.46 -19.15
CA SER A 201 -1.18 -3.20 -18.13
C SER A 201 -1.26 -1.71 -17.79
N ASP A 202 -2.39 -1.26 -17.23
CA ASP A 202 -2.55 0.12 -16.73
C ASP A 202 -1.72 0.40 -15.46
N GLU A 203 -0.93 -0.57 -14.97
CA GLU A 203 0.00 -0.42 -13.85
C GLU A 203 1.45 -0.20 -14.34
N GLN A 204 2.15 0.73 -13.70
CA GLN A 204 3.58 0.97 -13.96
C GLN A 204 4.44 -0.07 -13.23
N ILE A 205 4.53 -1.28 -13.79
CA ILE A 205 5.49 -2.28 -13.33
C ILE A 205 6.84 -2.01 -14.00
N ASN A 206 7.88 -1.73 -13.21
CA ASN A 206 9.21 -1.49 -13.76
C ASN A 206 9.87 -2.78 -14.25
N ASN A 207 10.86 -2.66 -15.14
CA ASN A 207 11.52 -3.82 -15.74
C ASN A 207 12.26 -4.72 -14.74
N ASP A 208 12.75 -4.16 -13.62
CA ASP A 208 13.50 -4.92 -12.62
C ASP A 208 12.56 -5.83 -11.81
N ASP A 209 11.38 -5.33 -11.41
CA ASP A 209 10.32 -6.12 -10.78
C ASP A 209 9.78 -7.21 -11.73
N ILE A 210 9.61 -6.89 -13.02
CA ILE A 210 9.23 -7.88 -14.04
C ILE A 210 10.31 -8.98 -14.14
N ASN A 211 11.59 -8.61 -14.18
CA ASN A 211 12.68 -9.57 -14.24
C ASN A 211 12.77 -10.42 -12.96
N LEU A 212 12.59 -9.81 -11.78
CA LEU A 212 12.55 -10.52 -10.49
C LEU A 212 11.40 -11.52 -10.44
N PHE A 213 10.20 -11.12 -10.88
CA PHE A 213 9.03 -11.99 -10.99
C PHE A 213 9.29 -13.17 -11.93
N MET A 214 9.79 -12.92 -13.15
CA MET A 214 10.08 -13.96 -14.12
C MET A 214 11.14 -14.96 -13.62
N ASN A 215 12.18 -14.47 -12.93
CA ASN A 215 13.19 -15.31 -12.28
C ASN A 215 12.57 -16.18 -11.17
N SER A 216 11.64 -15.63 -10.36
CA SER A 216 10.99 -16.36 -9.26
C SER A 216 10.17 -17.57 -9.74
N LEU A 217 9.64 -17.52 -10.97
CA LEU A 217 8.83 -18.60 -11.53
C LEU A 217 9.66 -19.83 -11.94
N ASN A 218 10.98 -19.67 -12.12
CA ASN A 218 11.95 -20.73 -12.39
C ASN A 218 11.56 -21.63 -13.57
N PHE A 219 11.44 -21.04 -14.77
CA PHE A 219 11.17 -21.77 -16.02
C PHE A 219 12.45 -22.33 -16.64
N LYS A 220 12.36 -23.55 -17.18
CA LYS A 220 13.49 -24.25 -17.84
C LYS A 220 13.76 -23.76 -19.26
N ASP A 221 12.71 -23.34 -19.98
CA ASP A 221 12.77 -22.81 -21.33
C ASP A 221 11.89 -21.56 -21.39
N THR A 222 12.52 -20.38 -21.53
CA THR A 222 11.79 -19.10 -21.57
C THR A 222 11.08 -18.86 -22.90
N LYS A 223 11.34 -19.67 -23.93
CA LYS A 223 10.63 -19.63 -25.22
C LYS A 223 9.42 -20.58 -25.25
N LYS A 224 9.26 -21.44 -24.25
CA LYS A 224 8.17 -22.41 -24.13
C LYS A 224 7.69 -22.55 -22.68
N ILE A 225 7.02 -21.52 -22.21
CA ILE A 225 6.37 -21.48 -20.90
C ILE A 225 5.00 -22.17 -21.04
N ASP A 226 4.84 -23.34 -20.43
CA ASP A 226 3.55 -24.03 -20.28
C ASP A 226 2.61 -23.14 -19.46
N TYR A 227 1.56 -22.60 -20.09
CA TYR A 227 0.66 -21.66 -19.43
C TYR A 227 -0.32 -22.34 -18.47
N ILE A 228 -0.54 -23.65 -18.55
CA ILE A 228 -1.32 -24.41 -17.57
C ILE A 228 -0.52 -24.56 -16.28
N LEU A 229 0.78 -24.85 -16.38
CA LEU A 229 1.70 -24.89 -15.24
C LEU A 229 1.93 -23.49 -14.64
N LEU A 230 2.10 -22.45 -15.47
CA LEU A 230 2.12 -21.06 -15.03
C LEU A 230 0.85 -20.71 -14.26
N SER A 231 -0.34 -20.99 -14.82
CA SER A 231 -1.62 -20.68 -14.16
C SER A 231 -1.75 -21.35 -12.79
N LYS A 232 -1.29 -22.60 -12.65
CA LYS A 232 -1.23 -23.30 -11.35
C LYS A 232 -0.25 -22.64 -10.38
N LYS A 233 0.95 -22.24 -10.84
CA LYS A 233 1.93 -21.49 -10.03
C LYS A 233 1.36 -20.16 -9.55
N LEU A 234 0.79 -19.35 -10.45
CA LEU A 234 0.17 -18.07 -10.13
C LEU A 234 -1.00 -18.24 -9.16
N LYS A 235 -1.88 -19.22 -9.38
CA LYS A 235 -3.01 -19.46 -8.48
C LYS A 235 -2.55 -19.80 -7.06
N ASN A 236 -1.45 -20.55 -6.89
CA ASN A 236 -0.85 -20.87 -5.59
C ASN A 236 -0.10 -19.69 -4.94
N ILE A 237 0.21 -18.62 -5.68
CA ILE A 237 0.80 -17.39 -5.14
C ILE A 237 -0.28 -16.39 -4.70
N ILE A 238 -1.47 -16.45 -5.32
CA ILE A 238 -2.57 -15.48 -5.18
C ILE A 238 -3.74 -16.02 -4.32
N SER A 239 -3.70 -17.29 -3.88
CA SER A 239 -4.74 -17.93 -3.05
C SER A 239 -4.25 -18.24 -1.64
#